data_AF-A0A9D8X3K2-F1
#
_entry.id   AF-A0A9D8X3K2-F1
#
_cell.length_a   1.000
_cell.length_b   1.000
_cell.length_c   1.000
_cell.angle_alpha   90.00
_cell.angle_beta   90.00
_cell.angle_gamma   90.00
#
_symmetry.space_group_name_H-M   'P 1'
#
loop_
_entity.id
_entity.type
_entity.pdbx_description
1 polymer ?
#
loop_
_entity_poly.entity_id
_entity_poly.type
_entity_poly.pdbx_seq_one_letter_code
_entity_poly.pdbx_strand_id
1 'polypeptide(L)'
;MKIIEKQTFDEERALYGSKEVILNDCSFDGPADGESAVKEASDIQANRCFFNLRYPFWHVHGLGIQDSEMTGQCRAALWYSDNIKITGTKLHGIKALRECSNVVIQNCDIASPEFGWSVNNIKMDDSTAVSEYFMMRSENLMFQNVTFKGKYSFQYIKNALFENCNFDTKDAFWHGKDVTVRNSIVKGEYLAWYSDGLTLENCKIIGTQPLCYCKNLRLINCEMIDTDLCFEKSEVEANITTPVVSIKNPLSGTITVPSVGEIIMDDANAKGEIKFR
;
A
#
# COMPACT_ATOMS: atom_id res chain seq x y z
N MET A 1 -34.34 -0.33 -3.70
CA MET A 1 -33.22 -0.07 -4.63
C MET A 1 -33.69 0.59 -5.92
N LYS A 2 -33.25 1.83 -6.18
CA LYS A 2 -33.53 2.65 -7.37
C LYS A 2 -32.43 2.46 -8.41
N ILE A 3 -32.77 2.36 -9.69
CA ILE A 3 -31.80 2.24 -10.79
C ILE A 3 -31.80 3.56 -11.58
N ILE A 4 -30.61 4.08 -11.86
CA ILE A 4 -30.35 5.26 -12.69
C ILE A 4 -29.38 4.83 -13.77
N GLU A 5 -29.74 5.03 -15.04
CA GLU A 5 -28.95 4.52 -16.16
C GLU A 5 -28.69 5.61 -17.20
N LYS A 6 -27.47 5.64 -17.74
CA LYS A 6 -27.09 6.48 -18.90
C LYS A 6 -27.39 7.96 -18.72
N GLN A 7 -27.29 8.44 -17.49
CA GLN A 7 -27.44 9.86 -17.16
C GLN A 7 -26.07 10.53 -17.08
N THR A 8 -26.05 11.83 -17.35
CA THR A 8 -24.91 12.69 -17.09
C THR A 8 -25.24 13.63 -15.95
N PHE A 9 -24.34 13.71 -14.97
CA PHE A 9 -24.43 14.61 -13.82
C PHE A 9 -23.22 15.54 -13.83
N ASP A 10 -23.45 16.85 -13.91
CA ASP A 10 -22.40 17.86 -13.84
C ASP A 10 -22.55 18.81 -12.64
N GLU A 11 -23.68 18.74 -11.95
CA GLU A 11 -24.02 19.59 -10.80
C GLU A 11 -23.35 19.17 -9.48
N GLU A 12 -23.18 20.13 -8.57
CA GLU A 12 -22.71 19.84 -7.21
C GLU A 12 -23.73 18.95 -6.49
N ARG A 13 -23.24 17.89 -5.83
CA ARG A 13 -24.07 17.05 -4.94
C ARG A 13 -25.31 16.43 -5.61
N ALA A 14 -25.21 16.11 -6.89
CA ALA A 14 -26.30 15.55 -7.72
C ALA A 14 -27.09 14.39 -7.08
N LEU A 15 -26.43 13.57 -6.26
CA LEU A 15 -27.01 12.39 -5.61
C LEU A 15 -26.84 12.42 -4.08
N TYR A 16 -26.81 13.61 -3.50
CA TYR A 16 -26.67 13.79 -2.06
C TYR A 16 -27.79 13.09 -1.27
N GLY A 17 -27.43 12.43 -0.18
CA GLY A 17 -28.40 11.75 0.69
C GLY A 17 -29.05 10.51 0.06
N SER A 18 -28.56 10.07 -1.10
CA SER A 18 -29.15 8.95 -1.81
C SER A 18 -28.96 7.63 -1.05
N LYS A 19 -29.98 6.77 -1.12
CA LYS A 19 -29.99 5.46 -0.47
C LYS A 19 -30.45 4.38 -1.44
N GLU A 20 -29.77 3.23 -1.41
CA GLU A 20 -30.09 2.07 -2.24
C GLU A 20 -30.15 2.42 -3.73
N VAL A 21 -29.07 2.98 -4.29
CA VAL A 21 -29.03 3.41 -5.70
C VAL A 21 -28.04 2.57 -6.49
N ILE A 22 -28.50 2.05 -7.63
CA ILE A 22 -27.64 1.51 -8.69
C ILE A 22 -27.49 2.57 -9.78
N LEU A 23 -26.25 2.93 -10.07
CA LEU A 23 -25.83 3.78 -11.18
C LEU A 23 -25.23 2.88 -12.26
N ASN A 24 -25.84 2.82 -13.44
CA ASN A 24 -25.33 2.05 -14.57
C ASN A 24 -24.99 2.97 -15.74
N ASP A 25 -23.75 2.86 -16.24
CA ASP A 25 -23.34 3.57 -17.46
C ASP A 25 -23.54 5.09 -17.36
N CYS A 26 -23.42 5.66 -16.15
CA CYS A 26 -23.59 7.09 -15.89
C CYS A 26 -22.26 7.84 -16.02
N SER A 27 -22.34 9.11 -16.41
CA SER A 27 -21.20 10.02 -16.50
C SER A 27 -21.31 11.12 -15.45
N PHE A 28 -20.23 11.38 -14.73
CA PHE A 28 -20.08 12.53 -13.83
C PHE A 28 -19.07 13.48 -14.46
N ASP A 29 -19.57 14.35 -15.33
CA ASP A 29 -18.79 15.23 -16.20
C ASP A 29 -19.69 16.31 -16.78
N GLY A 30 -19.14 17.51 -17.01
CA GLY A 30 -19.85 18.59 -17.70
C GLY A 30 -19.46 19.99 -17.24
N PRO A 31 -20.02 21.02 -17.89
CA PRO A 31 -19.57 22.40 -17.75
C PRO A 31 -19.88 23.03 -16.39
N ALA A 32 -20.83 22.49 -15.61
CA ALA A 32 -21.11 22.98 -14.27
C ALA A 32 -20.00 22.67 -13.26
N ASP A 33 -19.07 21.75 -13.59
CA ASP A 33 -17.87 21.43 -12.81
C ASP A 33 -18.19 21.19 -11.31
N GLY A 34 -19.27 20.45 -11.08
CA GLY A 34 -19.77 20.11 -9.76
C GLY A 34 -18.80 19.24 -8.97
N GLU A 35 -19.09 19.11 -7.68
CA GLU A 35 -18.28 18.34 -6.75
C GLU A 35 -19.14 17.46 -5.85
N SER A 36 -18.55 16.42 -5.27
CA SER A 36 -19.21 15.62 -4.22
C SER A 36 -20.52 14.98 -4.66
N ALA A 37 -20.57 14.45 -5.88
CA ALA A 37 -21.79 13.97 -6.50
C ALA A 37 -22.55 12.96 -5.63
N VAL A 38 -21.86 11.98 -5.04
CA VAL A 38 -22.42 11.02 -4.10
C VAL A 38 -21.87 11.31 -2.70
N LYS A 39 -22.65 12.03 -1.90
CA LYS A 39 -22.25 12.46 -0.55
C LYS A 39 -23.34 12.19 0.49
N GLU A 40 -22.95 11.78 1.70
CA GLU A 40 -23.86 11.42 2.80
C GLU A 40 -24.86 10.33 2.36
N ALA A 41 -24.36 9.30 1.70
CA ALA A 41 -25.17 8.31 0.99
C ALA A 41 -25.00 6.90 1.58
N SER A 42 -25.92 5.98 1.24
CA SER A 42 -25.80 4.58 1.65
C SER A 42 -26.24 3.61 0.57
N ASP A 43 -25.64 2.42 0.54
CA ASP A 43 -25.98 1.33 -0.37
C ASP A 43 -25.97 1.75 -1.84
N ILE A 44 -24.80 2.25 -2.29
CA ILE A 44 -24.58 2.74 -3.65
C ILE A 44 -23.79 1.71 -4.45
N GLN A 45 -24.25 1.40 -5.66
CA GLN A 45 -23.55 0.55 -6.62
C GLN A 45 -23.32 1.34 -7.90
N ALA A 46 -22.06 1.59 -8.27
CA ALA A 46 -21.69 2.26 -9.51
C ALA A 46 -21.05 1.27 -10.48
N ASN A 47 -21.73 0.99 -11.59
CA ASN A 47 -21.32 0.01 -12.59
C ASN A 47 -21.05 0.71 -13.92
N ARG A 48 -19.84 0.54 -14.47
CA ARG A 48 -19.44 1.13 -15.76
C ARG A 48 -19.64 2.64 -15.82
N CYS A 49 -19.40 3.31 -14.69
CA CYS A 49 -19.55 4.75 -14.59
C CYS A 49 -18.23 5.46 -14.94
N PHE A 50 -18.36 6.65 -15.50
CA PHE A 50 -17.24 7.54 -15.77
C PHE A 50 -17.27 8.71 -14.79
N PHE A 51 -16.21 8.91 -14.04
CA PHE A 51 -16.06 10.00 -13.08
C PHE A 51 -14.93 10.92 -13.52
N ASN A 52 -15.30 12.15 -13.88
CA ASN A 52 -14.37 13.20 -14.30
C ASN A 52 -14.53 14.48 -13.48
N LEU A 53 -15.29 14.43 -12.39
CA LEU A 53 -15.53 15.55 -11.48
C LEU A 53 -14.98 15.27 -10.08
N ARG A 54 -14.79 16.34 -9.29
CA ARG A 54 -14.09 16.29 -8.02
C ARG A 54 -14.90 15.58 -6.93
N TYR A 55 -14.18 14.83 -6.10
CA TYR A 55 -14.70 14.19 -4.90
C TYR A 55 -15.92 13.26 -5.12
N PRO A 56 -15.91 12.30 -6.07
CA PRO A 56 -17.11 11.54 -6.42
C PRO A 56 -17.86 10.91 -5.23
N PHE A 57 -17.14 10.36 -4.24
CA PHE A 57 -17.73 9.65 -3.09
C PHE A 57 -17.21 10.17 -1.75
N TRP A 58 -18.12 10.66 -0.90
CA TRP A 58 -17.83 11.20 0.44
C TRP A 58 -18.87 10.74 1.47
N HIS A 59 -18.46 10.22 2.63
CA HIS A 59 -19.40 9.72 3.65
C HIS A 59 -20.42 8.73 3.07
N VAL A 60 -19.93 7.70 2.39
CA VAL A 60 -20.78 6.64 1.81
C VAL A 60 -20.65 5.36 2.62
N HIS A 61 -21.79 4.84 3.09
CA HIS A 61 -21.86 3.58 3.83
C HIS A 61 -22.37 2.47 2.90
N GLY A 62 -21.52 1.49 2.57
CA GLY A 62 -21.87 0.44 1.61
C GLY A 62 -21.75 0.94 0.17
N LEU A 63 -20.53 0.88 -0.36
CA LEU A 63 -20.18 1.40 -1.69
C LEU A 63 -19.57 0.31 -2.57
N GLY A 64 -20.27 -0.06 -3.64
CA GLY A 64 -19.73 -0.89 -4.72
C GLY A 64 -19.35 -0.04 -5.93
N ILE A 65 -18.16 -0.25 -6.48
CA ILE A 65 -17.69 0.37 -7.72
C ILE A 65 -17.14 -0.73 -8.61
N GLN A 66 -17.69 -0.86 -9.80
CA GLN A 66 -17.35 -1.93 -10.71
C GLN A 66 -17.12 -1.39 -12.12
N ASP A 67 -16.06 -1.87 -12.77
CA ASP A 67 -15.75 -1.65 -14.18
C ASP A 67 -15.79 -0.16 -14.60
N SER A 68 -15.37 0.72 -13.68
CA SER A 68 -15.53 2.18 -13.81
C SER A 68 -14.19 2.88 -14.03
N GLU A 69 -14.24 4.17 -14.35
CA GLU A 69 -13.05 5.00 -14.52
C GLU A 69 -13.16 6.29 -13.71
N MET A 70 -12.14 6.58 -12.91
CA MET A 70 -11.95 7.86 -12.21
C MET A 70 -10.72 8.55 -12.77
N THR A 71 -10.89 9.69 -13.40
CA THR A 71 -9.79 10.41 -14.05
C THR A 71 -8.96 11.21 -13.03
N GLY A 72 -7.87 11.82 -13.52
CA GLY A 72 -7.08 12.79 -12.75
C GLY A 72 -7.87 13.99 -12.23
N GLN A 73 -9.01 14.32 -12.86
CA GLN A 73 -9.86 15.43 -12.44
C GLN A 73 -10.59 15.16 -11.13
N CYS A 74 -10.75 13.89 -10.73
CA CYS A 74 -11.44 13.55 -9.48
C CYS A 74 -10.77 14.13 -8.23
N ARG A 75 -9.50 14.54 -8.33
CA ARG A 75 -8.67 15.04 -7.23
C ARG A 75 -8.70 14.12 -6.02
N ALA A 76 -9.69 14.18 -5.14
CA ALA A 76 -9.77 13.38 -3.92
C ALA A 76 -10.98 12.42 -3.94
N ALA A 77 -10.81 11.25 -4.56
CA ALA A 77 -11.94 10.51 -5.10
C ALA A 77 -12.87 9.82 -4.08
N LEU A 78 -12.32 9.28 -2.98
CA LEU A 78 -13.05 8.54 -1.95
C LEU A 78 -12.56 8.90 -0.54
N TRP A 79 -13.44 9.41 0.33
CA TRP A 79 -13.11 9.76 1.72
C TRP A 79 -14.21 9.36 2.70
N TYR A 80 -13.83 9.11 3.96
CA TYR A 80 -14.73 8.92 5.09
C TYR A 80 -15.85 7.90 4.86
N SER A 81 -15.56 6.89 4.04
CA SER A 81 -16.55 5.92 3.57
C SER A 81 -16.18 4.53 4.08
N ASP A 82 -17.16 3.65 4.21
CA ASP A 82 -16.94 2.30 4.72
C ASP A 82 -17.73 1.24 3.95
N ASN A 83 -17.30 -0.02 4.14
CA ASN A 83 -17.86 -1.18 3.46
C ASN A 83 -17.79 -1.00 1.93
N ILE A 84 -16.55 -0.81 1.45
CA ILE A 84 -16.24 -0.43 0.08
C ILE A 84 -15.76 -1.66 -0.69
N LYS A 85 -16.31 -1.89 -1.88
CA LYS A 85 -15.80 -2.87 -2.84
C LYS A 85 -15.53 -2.18 -4.17
N ILE A 86 -14.30 -2.30 -4.66
CA ILE A 86 -13.87 -1.73 -5.94
C ILE A 86 -13.32 -2.86 -6.80
N THR A 87 -13.84 -3.03 -8.02
CA THR A 87 -13.41 -4.10 -8.93
C THR A 87 -13.28 -3.61 -10.36
N GLY A 88 -12.24 -4.03 -11.07
CA GLY A 88 -12.11 -3.76 -12.51
C GLY A 88 -11.98 -2.27 -12.87
N THR A 89 -11.56 -1.43 -11.91
CA THR A 89 -11.72 0.02 -11.97
C THR A 89 -10.38 0.73 -12.08
N LYS A 90 -10.33 1.82 -12.85
CA LYS A 90 -9.19 2.73 -12.91
C LYS A 90 -9.36 3.85 -11.89
N LEU A 91 -8.37 4.02 -11.02
CA LEU A 91 -8.34 5.05 -9.98
C LEU A 91 -7.17 6.00 -10.23
N HIS A 92 -7.38 7.03 -11.05
CA HIS A 92 -6.32 7.95 -11.52
C HIS A 92 -6.38 9.35 -10.88
N GLY A 93 -7.22 9.52 -9.85
CA GLY A 93 -7.29 10.75 -9.07
C GLY A 93 -6.01 11.05 -8.29
N ILE A 94 -5.87 12.27 -7.77
CA ILE A 94 -4.71 12.71 -6.99
C ILE A 94 -4.60 11.98 -5.63
N LYS A 95 -5.77 11.76 -5.00
CA LYS A 95 -5.96 11.16 -3.69
C LYS A 95 -7.13 10.18 -3.75
N ALA A 96 -7.03 9.02 -3.10
CA ALA A 96 -8.18 8.15 -2.88
C ALA A 96 -8.03 7.35 -1.58
N LEU A 97 -9.16 6.88 -1.05
CA LEU A 97 -9.28 6.14 0.21
C LEU A 97 -8.64 6.87 1.40
N ARG A 98 -9.17 8.06 1.70
CA ARG A 98 -8.77 8.81 2.89
C ARG A 98 -9.69 8.44 4.05
N GLU A 99 -9.13 7.92 5.14
CA GLU A 99 -9.88 7.61 6.36
C GLU A 99 -11.10 6.72 6.08
N CYS A 100 -10.94 5.75 5.17
CA CYS A 100 -11.96 4.76 4.85
C CYS A 100 -11.77 3.48 5.68
N SER A 101 -12.80 2.64 5.76
CA SER A 101 -12.69 1.33 6.42
C SER A 101 -13.41 0.20 5.68
N ASN A 102 -12.98 -1.04 5.94
CA ASN A 102 -13.54 -2.26 5.33
C ASN A 102 -13.56 -2.17 3.80
N VAL A 103 -12.37 -2.15 3.21
CA VAL A 103 -12.16 -1.93 1.78
C VAL A 103 -11.70 -3.22 1.10
N VAL A 104 -12.31 -3.57 -0.02
CA VAL A 104 -11.84 -4.64 -0.93
C VAL A 104 -11.56 -4.03 -2.29
N ILE A 105 -10.33 -4.21 -2.79
CA ILE A 105 -9.90 -3.84 -4.14
C ILE A 105 -9.50 -5.09 -4.90
N GLN A 106 -9.97 -5.25 -6.13
CA GLN A 106 -9.60 -6.37 -6.98
C GLN A 106 -9.51 -5.98 -8.46
N ASN A 107 -8.47 -6.46 -9.17
CA ASN A 107 -8.32 -6.22 -10.61
C ASN A 107 -8.35 -4.73 -10.98
N CYS A 108 -7.71 -3.87 -10.17
CA CYS A 108 -7.73 -2.43 -10.38
C CYS A 108 -6.38 -1.90 -10.88
N ASP A 109 -6.45 -0.81 -11.64
CA ASP A 109 -5.29 -0.02 -12.05
C ASP A 109 -5.30 1.33 -11.32
N ILE A 110 -4.30 1.55 -10.47
CA ILE A 110 -4.23 2.69 -9.57
C ILE A 110 -3.04 3.57 -9.96
N ALA A 111 -3.31 4.85 -10.22
CA ALA A 111 -2.29 5.86 -10.46
C ALA A 111 -2.65 7.10 -9.64
N SER A 112 -2.19 7.15 -8.40
CA SER A 112 -2.59 8.18 -7.44
C SER A 112 -1.40 8.62 -6.59
N PRO A 113 -0.95 9.88 -6.67
CA PRO A 113 0.11 10.42 -5.83
C PRO A 113 -0.04 10.10 -4.34
N GLU A 114 -1.26 10.13 -3.80
CA GLU A 114 -1.53 9.71 -2.42
C GLU A 114 -2.66 8.67 -2.42
N PHE A 115 -2.46 7.51 -1.82
CA PHE A 115 -3.49 6.47 -1.84
C PHE A 115 -3.58 5.70 -0.53
N GLY A 116 -4.80 5.53 -0.02
CA GLY A 116 -5.08 4.67 1.12
C GLY A 116 -4.53 5.18 2.44
N TRP A 117 -4.63 6.47 2.75
CA TRP A 117 -4.11 7.02 4.01
C TRP A 117 -5.11 6.82 5.15
N SER A 118 -4.60 6.37 6.30
CA SER A 118 -5.39 6.09 7.50
C SER A 118 -6.58 5.15 7.25
N VAL A 119 -6.38 4.17 6.37
CA VAL A 119 -7.39 3.14 6.07
C VAL A 119 -7.32 2.05 7.13
N ASN A 120 -8.46 1.61 7.63
CA ASN A 120 -8.55 0.46 8.53
C ASN A 120 -9.23 -0.72 7.83
N ASN A 121 -8.60 -1.89 7.85
CA ASN A 121 -9.11 -3.10 7.24
C ASN A 121 -9.25 -2.98 5.70
N ILE A 122 -8.17 -3.28 4.98
CA ILE A 122 -8.13 -3.26 3.52
C ILE A 122 -7.55 -4.56 2.96
N LYS A 123 -8.28 -5.14 2.00
CA LYS A 123 -7.83 -6.23 1.14
C LYS A 123 -7.58 -5.72 -0.28
N MET A 124 -6.44 -6.05 -0.88
CA MET A 124 -6.12 -5.72 -2.26
C MET A 124 -5.56 -6.93 -2.99
N ASP A 125 -6.25 -7.37 -4.05
CA ASP A 125 -5.86 -8.53 -4.84
C ASP A 125 -5.64 -8.15 -6.31
N ASP A 126 -4.66 -8.78 -6.96
CA ASP A 126 -4.49 -8.78 -8.42
C ASP A 126 -4.52 -7.36 -9.05
N SER A 127 -3.81 -6.41 -8.44
CA SER A 127 -3.89 -4.98 -8.80
C SER A 127 -2.52 -4.34 -9.01
N THR A 128 -2.49 -3.28 -9.82
CA THR A 128 -1.32 -2.43 -10.04
C THR A 128 -1.50 -1.08 -9.36
N ALA A 129 -0.43 -0.56 -8.77
CA ALA A 129 -0.45 0.75 -8.14
C ALA A 129 0.83 1.56 -8.40
N VAL A 130 0.66 2.82 -8.81
CA VAL A 130 1.71 3.83 -8.89
C VAL A 130 1.38 4.98 -7.94
N SER A 131 2.27 5.29 -7.00
CA SER A 131 2.01 6.32 -5.98
C SER A 131 3.28 6.96 -5.41
N GLU A 132 3.19 8.22 -4.99
CA GLU A 132 4.24 8.85 -4.20
C GLU A 132 4.13 8.42 -2.73
N TYR A 133 2.94 8.44 -2.14
CA TYR A 133 2.64 8.04 -0.77
C TYR A 133 1.53 7.01 -0.73
N PHE A 134 1.91 5.76 -0.41
CA PHE A 134 0.99 4.63 -0.46
C PHE A 134 0.76 4.03 0.91
N MET A 135 -0.51 3.90 1.31
CA MET A 135 -0.96 3.25 2.55
C MET A 135 -0.42 3.89 3.85
N MET A 136 -0.19 5.20 3.84
CA MET A 136 0.36 5.91 5.00
C MET A 136 -0.57 5.79 6.22
N ARG A 137 -0.03 5.34 7.36
CA ARG A 137 -0.75 5.21 8.66
C ARG A 137 -1.97 4.28 8.63
N SER A 138 -2.01 3.35 7.69
CA SER A 138 -3.10 2.37 7.58
C SER A 138 -2.87 1.16 8.47
N GLU A 139 -3.95 0.49 8.87
CA GLU A 139 -3.89 -0.67 9.76
C GLU A 139 -4.78 -1.82 9.25
N ASN A 140 -4.37 -3.06 9.52
CA ASN A 140 -5.05 -4.28 9.07
C ASN A 140 -5.08 -4.39 7.53
N LEU A 141 -3.91 -4.63 6.92
CA LEU A 141 -3.75 -4.72 5.46
C LEU A 141 -3.53 -6.17 5.03
N MET A 142 -4.19 -6.61 3.95
CA MET A 142 -3.93 -7.90 3.31
C MET A 142 -3.83 -7.73 1.79
N PHE A 143 -2.64 -7.98 1.23
CA PHE A 143 -2.33 -7.70 -0.16
C PHE A 143 -1.81 -8.96 -0.83
N GLN A 144 -2.40 -9.34 -1.95
CA GLN A 144 -2.01 -10.53 -2.70
C GLN A 144 -1.85 -10.21 -4.19
N ASN A 145 -0.74 -10.66 -4.79
CA ASN A 145 -0.46 -10.45 -6.22
C ASN A 145 -0.47 -8.97 -6.64
N VAL A 146 0.03 -8.08 -5.78
CA VAL A 146 0.06 -6.64 -6.04
C VAL A 146 1.41 -6.22 -6.61
N THR A 147 1.38 -5.48 -7.72
CA THR A 147 2.56 -4.80 -8.25
C THR A 147 2.50 -3.32 -7.93
N PHE A 148 3.50 -2.81 -7.21
CA PHE A 148 3.59 -1.41 -6.81
C PHE A 148 4.87 -0.76 -7.35
N LYS A 149 4.74 0.48 -7.81
CA LYS A 149 5.87 1.37 -8.10
C LYS A 149 5.70 2.73 -7.44
N GLY A 150 6.71 3.21 -6.73
CA GLY A 150 6.55 4.49 -6.03
C GLY A 150 7.75 4.97 -5.24
N LYS A 151 7.49 5.85 -4.27
CA LYS A 151 8.52 6.39 -3.39
C LYS A 151 8.32 6.02 -1.93
N TYR A 152 7.27 6.50 -1.29
CA TYR A 152 7.06 6.39 0.16
C TYR A 152 5.90 5.44 0.44
N SER A 153 6.19 4.14 0.41
CA SER A 153 5.17 3.12 0.63
C SER A 153 5.14 2.63 2.08
N PHE A 154 3.93 2.33 2.57
CA PHE A 154 3.70 1.61 3.82
C PHE A 154 4.35 2.27 5.05
N GLN A 155 4.39 3.60 5.11
CA GLN A 155 4.93 4.30 6.28
C GLN A 155 3.92 4.27 7.43
N TYR A 156 4.39 3.94 8.63
CA TYR A 156 3.61 3.88 9.88
C TYR A 156 2.43 2.89 9.86
N ILE A 157 2.49 1.85 9.01
CA ILE A 157 1.42 0.85 8.98
C ILE A 157 1.47 -0.10 10.18
N LYS A 158 0.33 -0.71 10.51
CA LYS A 158 0.27 -1.78 11.51
C LYS A 158 -0.52 -3.00 11.04
N ASN A 159 -0.14 -4.19 11.51
CA ASN A 159 -0.86 -5.44 11.27
C ASN A 159 -1.08 -5.69 9.77
N ALA A 160 -0.02 -6.02 9.04
CA ALA A 160 -0.10 -6.15 7.59
C ALA A 160 0.48 -7.47 7.08
N LEU A 161 -0.17 -8.04 6.08
CA LEU A 161 0.25 -9.22 5.35
C LEU A 161 0.34 -8.92 3.86
N PHE A 162 1.50 -9.16 3.26
CA PHE A 162 1.75 -9.02 1.83
C PHE A 162 2.25 -10.36 1.27
N GLU A 163 1.59 -10.91 0.25
CA GLU A 163 1.91 -12.21 -0.33
C GLU A 163 1.99 -12.14 -1.86
N ASN A 164 3.07 -12.69 -2.43
CA ASN A 164 3.31 -12.73 -3.88
C ASN A 164 3.30 -11.34 -4.54
N CYS A 165 3.87 -10.34 -3.87
CA CYS A 165 3.89 -8.96 -4.32
C CYS A 165 5.22 -8.59 -4.99
N ASN A 166 5.19 -7.54 -5.80
CA ASN A 166 6.38 -6.92 -6.37
C ASN A 166 6.37 -5.42 -6.10
N PHE A 167 7.26 -4.96 -5.23
CA PHE A 167 7.35 -3.58 -4.80
C PHE A 167 8.66 -2.95 -5.29
N ASP A 168 8.55 -1.98 -6.21
CA ASP A 168 9.65 -1.12 -6.68
C ASP A 168 9.43 0.28 -6.08
N THR A 169 9.95 0.50 -4.89
CA THR A 169 9.73 1.73 -4.12
C THR A 169 11.05 2.37 -3.75
N LYS A 170 11.04 3.65 -3.36
CA LYS A 170 12.19 4.22 -2.68
C LYS A 170 12.21 3.65 -1.25
N ASP A 171 11.36 4.16 -0.38
CA ASP A 171 11.18 3.72 0.99
C ASP A 171 9.99 2.74 1.11
N ALA A 172 10.10 1.76 2.00
CA ALA A 172 9.01 0.84 2.36
C ALA A 172 9.03 0.52 3.85
N PHE A 173 7.86 0.34 4.47
CA PHE A 173 7.71 -0.15 5.85
C PHE A 173 8.39 0.67 6.94
N TRP A 174 8.66 1.95 6.68
CA TRP A 174 9.24 2.85 7.67
C TRP A 174 8.31 2.95 8.88
N HIS A 175 8.81 2.70 10.09
CA HIS A 175 7.99 2.62 11.31
C HIS A 175 6.82 1.63 11.21
N GLY A 176 6.89 0.63 10.35
CA GLY A 176 5.91 -0.44 10.27
C GLY A 176 5.91 -1.28 11.54
N LYS A 177 4.73 -1.72 11.99
CA LYS A 177 4.59 -2.60 13.15
C LYS A 177 3.81 -3.86 12.82
N ASP A 178 4.30 -5.02 13.25
CA ASP A 178 3.64 -6.32 13.06
C ASP A 178 3.31 -6.56 11.57
N VAL A 179 4.35 -6.54 10.73
CA VAL A 179 4.25 -6.67 9.28
C VAL A 179 4.85 -8.00 8.84
N THR A 180 4.15 -8.75 8.00
CA THR A 180 4.66 -9.97 7.37
C THR A 180 4.63 -9.84 5.85
N VAL A 181 5.74 -10.14 5.19
CA VAL A 181 5.88 -10.15 3.73
C VAL A 181 6.35 -11.53 3.31
N ARG A 182 5.64 -12.20 2.38
CA ARG A 182 5.98 -13.54 1.90
C ARG A 182 6.11 -13.61 0.39
N ASN A 183 7.06 -14.42 -0.09
CA ASN A 183 7.20 -14.80 -1.49
C ASN A 183 7.21 -13.58 -2.44
N SER A 184 7.84 -12.48 -2.01
CA SER A 184 7.71 -11.18 -2.66
C SER A 184 9.07 -10.61 -3.04
N ILE A 185 9.06 -9.70 -4.01
CA ILE A 185 10.23 -8.88 -4.36
C ILE A 185 10.02 -7.50 -3.75
N VAL A 186 11.00 -7.03 -2.99
CA VAL A 186 11.02 -5.68 -2.41
C VAL A 186 12.31 -5.01 -2.81
N LYS A 187 12.20 -4.05 -3.72
CA LYS A 187 13.29 -3.21 -4.18
C LYS A 187 13.10 -1.81 -3.63
N GLY A 188 14.15 -1.28 -3.00
CA GLY A 188 14.16 0.11 -2.55
C GLY A 188 15.40 0.54 -1.77
N GLU A 189 15.42 1.82 -1.46
CA GLU A 189 16.40 2.50 -0.61
C GLU A 189 15.81 2.59 0.80
N TYR A 190 16.59 2.30 1.85
CA TYR A 190 16.12 2.49 3.23
C TYR A 190 14.89 1.63 3.63
N LEU A 191 14.82 0.40 3.13
CA LEU A 191 13.75 -0.54 3.46
C LEU A 191 13.62 -0.75 4.98
N ALA A 192 12.40 -0.64 5.50
CA ALA A 192 11.97 -1.03 6.84
C ALA A 192 12.64 -0.30 8.02
N TRP A 193 13.17 0.89 7.79
CA TRP A 193 13.81 1.67 8.85
C TRP A 193 12.88 1.87 10.05
N TYR A 194 13.40 1.60 11.25
CA TYR A 194 12.67 1.71 12.53
C TYR A 194 11.40 0.85 12.64
N SER A 195 11.31 -0.24 11.88
CA SER A 195 10.20 -1.19 12.01
C SER A 195 10.31 -2.02 13.31
N ASP A 196 9.17 -2.49 13.81
CA ASP A 196 9.08 -3.37 14.98
C ASP A 196 8.19 -4.58 14.65
N GLY A 197 8.76 -5.79 14.67
CA GLY A 197 8.04 -7.01 14.34
C GLY A 197 7.83 -7.21 12.83
N LEU A 198 8.80 -6.81 12.00
CA LEU A 198 8.81 -7.14 10.57
C LEU A 198 9.33 -8.57 10.36
N THR A 199 8.55 -9.39 9.65
CA THR A 199 8.96 -10.72 9.18
C THR A 199 8.93 -10.79 7.65
N LEU A 200 10.04 -11.18 7.04
CA LEU A 200 10.19 -11.42 5.61
C LEU A 200 10.45 -12.92 5.37
N GLU A 201 9.64 -13.58 4.55
CA GLU A 201 9.72 -15.02 4.30
C GLU A 201 9.82 -15.30 2.80
N ASN A 202 10.88 -15.98 2.37
CA ASN A 202 11.16 -16.30 0.95
C ASN A 202 11.11 -15.05 0.06
N CYS A 203 11.62 -13.92 0.56
CA CYS A 203 11.61 -12.65 -0.16
C CYS A 203 12.93 -12.39 -0.87
N LYS A 204 12.85 -11.63 -1.96
CA LYS A 204 14.02 -11.03 -2.63
C LYS A 204 14.09 -9.55 -2.30
N ILE A 205 15.17 -9.15 -1.63
CA ILE A 205 15.39 -7.78 -1.17
C ILE A 205 16.51 -7.18 -2.00
N ILE A 206 16.29 -5.99 -2.53
CA ILE A 206 17.23 -5.32 -3.45
C ILE A 206 17.37 -3.85 -3.06
N GLY A 207 18.61 -3.37 -2.93
CA GLY A 207 18.92 -1.94 -2.78
C GLY A 207 19.71 -1.59 -1.52
N THR A 208 19.96 -0.30 -1.33
CA THR A 208 20.93 0.21 -0.35
C THR A 208 20.35 0.42 1.04
N GLN A 209 21.17 0.18 2.06
CA GLN A 209 20.87 0.43 3.48
C GLN A 209 19.53 -0.16 3.96
N PRO A 210 19.17 -1.41 3.62
CA PRO A 210 17.93 -1.99 4.10
C PRO A 210 18.04 -2.41 5.57
N LEU A 211 16.90 -2.42 6.25
CA LEU A 211 16.66 -3.10 7.53
C LEU A 211 17.43 -2.51 8.71
N CYS A 212 17.61 -1.18 8.74
CA CYS A 212 18.29 -0.48 9.83
C CYS A 212 17.31 -0.08 10.96
N TYR A 213 17.82 -0.02 12.19
CA TYR A 213 17.12 0.40 13.40
C TYR A 213 15.88 -0.44 13.74
N CYS A 214 15.82 -1.68 13.26
CA CYS A 214 14.66 -2.55 13.41
C CYS A 214 14.66 -3.27 14.77
N LYS A 215 13.47 -3.56 15.28
CA LYS A 215 13.26 -4.42 16.44
C LYS A 215 12.49 -5.67 16.04
N ASN A 216 12.78 -6.79 16.70
CA ASN A 216 12.14 -8.08 16.42
C ASN A 216 12.15 -8.44 14.91
N LEU A 217 13.23 -8.10 14.19
CA LEU A 217 13.33 -8.32 12.76
C LEU A 217 13.61 -9.79 12.45
N ARG A 218 12.84 -10.37 11.52
CA ARG A 218 13.00 -11.76 11.11
C ARG A 218 13.10 -11.90 9.60
N LEU A 219 14.15 -12.53 9.11
CA LEU A 219 14.31 -12.93 7.71
C LEU A 219 14.41 -14.45 7.63
N ILE A 220 13.52 -15.07 6.85
CA ILE A 220 13.44 -16.52 6.66
C ILE A 220 13.65 -16.80 5.17
N ASN A 221 14.75 -17.48 4.84
CA ASN A 221 15.12 -17.89 3.48
C ASN A 221 15.09 -16.73 2.46
N CYS A 222 15.62 -15.56 2.83
CA CYS A 222 15.58 -14.39 1.95
C CYS A 222 16.82 -14.33 1.03
N GLU A 223 16.64 -13.81 -0.18
CA GLU A 223 17.72 -13.34 -1.03
C GLU A 223 17.95 -11.85 -0.77
N MET A 224 19.20 -11.42 -0.67
CA MET A 224 19.60 -10.02 -0.57
C MET A 224 20.60 -9.71 -1.67
N ILE A 225 20.24 -8.81 -2.59
CA ILE A 225 21.01 -8.48 -3.80
C ILE A 225 21.38 -7.01 -3.78
N ASP A 226 22.65 -6.70 -4.02
CA ASP A 226 23.21 -5.34 -4.00
C ASP A 226 22.90 -4.57 -2.71
N THR A 227 22.77 -5.29 -1.59
CA THR A 227 22.45 -4.72 -0.28
C THR A 227 23.71 -4.39 0.50
N ASP A 228 23.99 -3.11 0.65
CA ASP A 228 25.07 -2.56 1.46
C ASP A 228 24.55 -1.95 2.77
N LEU A 229 25.44 -1.80 3.75
CA LEU A 229 25.23 -1.10 5.02
C LEU A 229 23.96 -1.57 5.76
N CYS A 230 23.59 -2.83 5.59
CA CYS A 230 22.35 -3.37 6.12
C CYS A 230 22.46 -3.67 7.62
N PHE A 231 21.30 -3.70 8.29
CA PHE A 231 21.12 -4.08 9.70
C PHE A 231 21.66 -3.13 10.78
N GLU A 232 22.01 -1.89 10.43
CA GLU A 232 22.55 -0.92 11.41
C GLU A 232 21.63 -0.78 12.62
N LYS A 233 22.13 -1.13 13.81
CA LYS A 233 21.43 -1.08 15.10
C LYS A 233 20.14 -1.90 15.16
N SER A 234 20.03 -2.94 14.35
CA SER A 234 18.86 -3.82 14.34
C SER A 234 19.00 -5.02 15.28
N GLU A 235 17.90 -5.39 15.94
CA GLU A 235 17.71 -6.69 16.60
C GLU A 235 17.19 -7.67 15.56
N VAL A 236 18.00 -8.66 15.16
CA VAL A 236 17.74 -9.42 13.93
C VAL A 236 17.98 -10.92 14.07
N GLU A 237 17.03 -11.72 13.59
CA GLU A 237 17.20 -13.14 13.31
C GLU A 237 17.03 -13.38 11.81
N ALA A 238 18.13 -13.64 11.10
CA ALA A 238 18.13 -13.71 9.64
C ALA A 238 18.77 -14.99 9.09
N ASN A 239 18.05 -15.65 8.18
CA ASN A 239 18.59 -16.64 7.26
C ASN A 239 18.60 -16.06 5.84
N ILE A 240 19.80 -15.71 5.37
CA ILE A 240 20.04 -15.12 4.06
C ILE A 240 20.66 -16.17 3.16
N THR A 241 20.19 -16.23 1.91
CA THR A 241 20.54 -17.30 0.97
C THR A 241 21.61 -16.93 -0.05
N THR A 242 21.93 -15.64 -0.16
CA THR A 242 22.89 -15.06 -1.11
C THR A 242 24.01 -14.30 -0.38
N PRO A 243 25.17 -14.09 -1.02
CA PRO A 243 26.17 -13.13 -0.54
C PRO A 243 25.57 -11.73 -0.33
N VAL A 244 26.06 -11.02 0.67
CA VAL A 244 25.65 -9.63 1.00
C VAL A 244 26.83 -8.68 0.78
N VAL A 245 26.57 -7.46 0.30
CA VAL A 245 27.64 -6.48 0.03
C VAL A 245 28.31 -6.03 1.33
N SER A 246 27.54 -5.49 2.28
CA SER A 246 28.07 -5.16 3.60
C SER A 246 27.03 -5.18 4.71
N ILE A 247 27.46 -5.57 5.91
CA ILE A 247 26.68 -5.58 7.15
C ILE A 247 27.29 -4.57 8.10
N LYS A 248 26.46 -3.72 8.72
CA LYS A 248 26.90 -2.65 9.61
C LYS A 248 26.25 -2.78 10.98
N ASN A 249 27.05 -2.83 12.04
CA ASN A 249 26.65 -2.66 13.44
C ASN A 249 25.29 -3.28 13.86
N PRO A 250 24.99 -4.57 13.57
CA PRO A 250 23.79 -5.20 14.11
C PRO A 250 23.80 -5.16 15.65
N LEU A 251 22.69 -4.74 16.26
CA LEU A 251 22.60 -4.54 17.70
C LEU A 251 22.66 -5.89 18.44
N SER A 252 21.87 -6.86 18.02
CA SER A 252 21.77 -8.19 18.63
C SER A 252 21.14 -9.21 17.67
N GLY A 253 21.16 -10.49 18.07
CA GLY A 253 20.60 -11.60 17.31
C GLY A 253 21.61 -12.27 16.38
N THR A 254 21.15 -13.12 15.46
CA THR A 254 22.00 -13.89 14.54
C THR A 254 21.66 -13.62 13.07
N ILE A 255 22.69 -13.39 12.25
CA ILE A 255 22.61 -13.32 10.80
C ILE A 255 23.39 -14.51 10.21
N THR A 256 22.69 -15.47 9.61
CA THR A 256 23.29 -16.57 8.87
C THR A 256 23.34 -16.24 7.38
N VAL A 257 24.53 -16.27 6.77
CA VAL A 257 24.76 -15.79 5.39
C VAL A 257 25.91 -16.58 4.72
N PRO A 258 25.91 -16.82 3.38
CA PRO A 258 27.02 -17.50 2.71
C PRO A 258 28.35 -16.74 2.78
N SER A 259 28.32 -15.42 2.52
CA SER A 259 29.49 -14.55 2.58
C SER A 259 29.06 -13.08 2.67
N VAL A 260 29.96 -12.23 3.16
CA VAL A 260 29.76 -10.79 3.27
C VAL A 260 31.00 -10.10 2.71
N GLY A 261 30.82 -9.10 1.84
CA GLY A 261 31.93 -8.35 1.27
C GLY A 261 32.68 -7.52 2.31
N GLU A 262 31.94 -6.81 3.16
CA GLU A 262 32.50 -6.00 4.26
C GLU A 262 31.65 -6.10 5.54
N ILE A 263 32.31 -6.23 6.68
CA ILE A 263 31.68 -6.22 8.01
C ILE A 263 32.18 -4.99 8.77
N ILE A 264 31.26 -4.10 9.13
CA ILE A 264 31.55 -2.85 9.84
C ILE A 264 31.01 -2.96 11.27
N MET A 265 31.91 -2.99 12.25
CA MET A 265 31.60 -3.18 13.69
C MET A 265 32.31 -2.11 14.54
N ASP A 266 32.05 -0.83 14.25
CA ASP A 266 32.66 0.32 14.92
C ASP A 266 31.81 0.92 16.05
N ASP A 267 30.59 0.40 16.28
CA ASP A 267 29.76 0.70 17.46
C ASP A 267 30.04 -0.30 18.58
N ALA A 268 30.46 0.19 19.76
CA ALA A 268 30.74 -0.64 20.93
C ALA A 268 29.52 -1.45 21.42
N ASN A 269 28.30 -1.02 21.07
CA ASN A 269 27.05 -1.70 21.41
C ASN A 269 26.61 -2.73 20.36
N ALA A 270 27.27 -2.83 19.21
CA ALA A 270 26.96 -3.85 18.22
C ALA A 270 27.36 -5.23 18.76
N LYS A 271 26.37 -6.09 19.04
CA LYS A 271 26.54 -7.45 19.58
C LYS A 271 25.90 -8.53 18.71
N GLY A 272 25.40 -8.18 17.52
CA GLY A 272 24.86 -9.18 16.58
C GLY A 272 25.93 -10.17 16.13
N GLU A 273 25.55 -11.45 16.03
CA GLU A 273 26.42 -12.52 15.57
C GLU A 273 26.25 -12.75 14.06
N ILE A 274 27.35 -12.76 13.31
CA ILE A 274 27.35 -13.12 11.88
C ILE A 274 27.91 -14.53 11.76
N LYS A 275 27.11 -15.46 11.22
CA LYS A 275 27.46 -16.87 11.01
C LYS A 275 27.54 -17.17 9.52
N PHE A 276 28.67 -17.74 9.10
CA PHE A 276 28.84 -18.21 7.74
C PHE A 276 28.35 -19.66 7.62
N ARG A 277 27.64 -19.96 6.54
CA ARG A 277 27.13 -21.31 6.24
C ARG A 277 27.88 -21.94 5.08
#